data_AF-U9W2S6-F1
#
_entry.id   AF-U9W2S6-F1
#
_cell.length_a   1.000
_cell.length_b   1.000
_cell.length_c   1.000
_cell.angle_alpha   90.00
_cell.angle_beta   90.00
_cell.angle_gamma   90.00
#
_symmetry.space_group_name_H-M   'P 1'
#
loop_
_entity.id
_entity.type
_entity.pdbx_description
1 polymer ?
#
loop_
_entity_poly.entity_id
_entity_poly.type
_entity_poly.pdbx_seq_one_letter_code
_entity_poly.pdbx_strand_id
1 'polypeptide(L)' 'MRSKLNSNEKAYYVLVSEWGTKTLVSVHATSVQSAEKIARQNAGRKDGWEGIHKIYNAFPADEKA' A
#
# COMPACT_ATOMS: atom_id res chain seq x y z
N MET A 1 -8.43 13.49 15.97
CA MET A 1 -7.94 14.04 14.69
C MET A 1 -8.44 13.16 13.56
N ARG A 2 -9.38 13.62 12.73
CA ARG A 2 -9.81 12.89 11.52
C ARG A 2 -8.78 13.21 10.43
N SER A 3 -8.03 12.20 9.98
CA SER A 3 -7.19 12.35 8.80
C SER A 3 -8.08 12.79 7.63
N LYS A 4 -7.89 14.00 7.13
CA LYS A 4 -8.47 14.42 5.86
C LYS A 4 -7.81 13.53 4.82
N LEU A 5 -8.53 12.54 4.30
CA LEU A 5 -8.14 11.88 3.07
C LEU A 5 -7.90 12.98 2.04
N ASN A 6 -6.67 13.08 1.56
CA ASN A 6 -6.35 14.08 0.54
C ASN A 6 -7.13 13.68 -0.71
N SER A 7 -7.80 14.63 -1.37
CA SER A 7 -8.71 14.37 -2.51
C SER A 7 -8.05 13.70 -3.73
N ASN A 8 -6.73 13.45 -3.68
CA ASN A 8 -5.92 12.76 -4.68
C ASN A 8 -5.38 11.39 -4.20
N GLU A 9 -5.80 10.90 -3.04
CA GLU A 9 -5.41 9.57 -2.57
C GLU A 9 -6.17 8.48 -3.33
N LYS A 10 -5.41 7.56 -3.92
CA LYS A 10 -5.91 6.35 -4.57
C LYS A 10 -5.58 5.13 -3.69
N ALA A 11 -6.37 4.07 -3.83
CA ALA A 11 -6.07 2.80 -3.19
C ALA A 11 -5.00 2.03 -4.00
N TYR A 12 -4.00 1.50 -3.31
CA TYR A 12 -2.96 0.64 -3.86
C TYR A 12 -2.96 -0.68 -3.12
N TYR A 13 -2.89 -1.78 -3.87
CA TYR A 13 -2.67 -3.09 -3.27
C TYR A 13 -1.18 -3.37 -3.15
N VAL A 14 -0.75 -3.83 -1.99
CA VAL A 14 0.62 -4.24 -1.71
C VAL A 14 0.59 -5.71 -1.35
N LEU A 15 1.36 -6.52 -2.07
CA LEU A 15 1.60 -7.91 -1.72
C LEU A 15 2.78 -7.95 -0.75
N VAL A 16 2.50 -8.32 0.50
CA VAL A 16 3.49 -8.44 1.57
C VAL A 16 3.69 -9.90 1.95
N SER A 17 4.85 -10.24 2.49
CA SER A 17 5.05 -11.46 3.25
C SER A 17 4.77 -11.20 4.71
N GLU A 18 3.95 -12.04 5.32
CA GLU A 18 3.66 -11.99 6.74
C GLU A 18 3.55 -13.41 7.32
N TRP A 19 4.38 -13.69 8.34
CA TRP A 19 4.48 -15.01 9.00
C TRP A 19 4.65 -16.19 8.03
N GLY A 20 5.48 -16.04 6.99
CA GLY A 20 5.70 -17.06 5.97
C GLY A 20 4.56 -17.21 4.94
N THR A 21 3.51 -16.38 5.01
CA THR A 21 2.41 -16.34 4.05
C THR A 21 2.44 -15.07 3.21
N LYS A 22 1.86 -15.10 2.01
CA LYS A 22 1.71 -13.90 1.17
C LYS A 22 0.34 -13.28 1.44
N THR A 23 0.32 -12.06 1.95
CA THR A 23 -0.88 -11.31 2.29
C THR A 23 -1.03 -10.12 1.35
N LEU A 24 -2.25 -9.89 0.87
CA LEU A 24 -2.57 -8.70 0.09
C LEU A 24 -3.17 -7.64 1.01
N VAL A 25 -2.56 -6.45 1.07
CA VAL A 25 -3.01 -5.35 1.91
C VAL A 25 -3.34 -4.13 1.04
N SER A 26 -4.35 -3.35 1.44
CA SER A 26 -4.71 -2.10 0.76
C SER A 26 -4.12 -0.90 1.50
N VAL A 27 -3.43 -0.03 0.76
CA VAL A 27 -2.82 1.21 1.27
C VAL A 27 -3.38 2.38 0.48
N HIS A 28 -3.86 3.42 1.16
CA HIS A 28 -4.24 4.68 0.52
C HIS A 28 -3.00 5.57 0.39
N ALA A 29 -2.71 6.03 -0.81
CA ALA A 29 -1.57 6.89 -1.09
C ALA A 29 -1.83 7.80 -2.30
N THR A 30 -1.00 8.83 -2.48
CA THR A 30 -1.09 9.73 -3.65
C THR A 30 -0.33 9.23 -4.88
N SER A 31 0.51 8.20 -4.72
CA SER A 31 1.33 7.61 -5.77
C SER A 31 1.81 6.21 -5.38
N VAL A 32 2.29 5.44 -6.36
CA VAL A 32 2.93 4.13 -6.12
C VAL A 32 4.15 4.27 -5.19
N GLN A 33 4.95 5.32 -5.36
CA GLN A 33 6.13 5.58 -4.53
C GLN A 33 5.74 5.90 -3.07
N SER A 34 4.66 6.68 -2.88
CA SER A 34 4.12 6.95 -1.55
C SER A 34 3.56 5.67 -0.91
N ALA A 35 2.87 4.83 -1.67
CA ALA A 35 2.38 3.52 -1.21
C ALA A 35 3.54 2.61 -0.79
N GLU A 36 4.63 2.60 -1.56
CA GLU A 36 5.85 1.85 -1.23
C GLU A 36 6.48 2.34 0.07
N LYS A 37 6.59 3.66 0.25
CA LYS A 37 7.14 4.25 1.48
C LYS A 37 6.30 3.87 2.70
N ILE A 38 4.97 3.97 2.61
CA ILE A 38 4.05 3.56 3.68
C ILE A 38 4.20 2.06 3.95
N ALA A 39 4.27 1.24 2.90
CA ALA A 39 4.44 -0.18 3.06
C ALA A 39 5.76 -0.54 3.74
N ARG A 40 6.87 0.12 3.37
CA ARG A 40 8.19 -0.08 3.97
C ARG A 40 8.27 0.38 5.42
N GLN A 41 7.50 1.40 5.80
CA GLN A 41 7.41 1.84 7.19
C GLN A 41 6.63 0.88 8.09
N ASN A 42 5.73 0.11 7.51
CA ASN A 42 4.98 -0.94 8.21
C ASN A 42 5.75 -2.28 8.19
N ALA A 43 6.51 -2.56 7.13
CA ALA A 43 7.47 -3.65 7.07
C ALA A 43 8.54 -3.49 8.18
N GLY A 44 8.69 -4.51 9.02
CA GLY A 44 9.66 -4.49 10.13
C GLY A 44 9.22 -3.75 11.40
N ARG A 45 8.00 -3.20 11.46
CA ARG A 45 7.35 -2.91 12.75
C ARG A 45 6.78 -4.20 13.33
N LYS A 46 6.69 -4.27 14.66
CA LYS A 46 6.46 -5.45 15.54
C LYS A 46 5.35 -6.45 15.14
N ASP A 47 4.57 -6.21 14.09
CA ASP A 47 3.35 -6.93 13.74
C ASP A 47 3.31 -7.35 12.25
N GLY A 48 4.29 -8.17 11.83
CA GLY A 48 4.01 -9.19 10.82
C GLY A 48 4.58 -9.01 9.42
N TRP A 49 4.90 -7.81 8.92
CA TRP A 49 5.36 -7.70 7.52
C TRP A 49 6.88 -7.95 7.38
N GLU A 50 7.23 -9.12 6.87
CA GLU A 50 8.59 -9.62 6.62
C GLU A 50 9.19 -9.03 5.34
N GLY A 51 8.36 -8.61 4.38
CA GLY A 51 8.84 -8.02 3.12
C GLY A 51 7.73 -7.57 2.18
N ILE A 52 8.08 -6.72 1.21
CA ILE A 52 7.18 -6.23 0.16
C ILE A 52 7.60 -6.86 -1.17
N HIS A 53 6.66 -7.51 -1.85
CA HIS A 53 6.92 -8.20 -3.12
C HIS A 53 6.51 -7.37 -4.31
N LYS A 54 5.32 -6.75 -4.26
CA LYS A 54 4.77 -6.02 -5.39
C LYS A 54 3.70 -5.02 -4.95
N ILE A 55 3.59 -3.92 -5.70
CA ILE A 55 2.59 -2.87 -5.49
C ILE A 55 1.83 -2.68 -6.79
N TYR A 56 0.51 -2.56 -6.69
CA TYR A 56 -0.40 -2.38 -7.82
C TYR A 56 -1.36 -1.23 -7.51
N ASN A 57 -1.72 -0.44 -8.51
CA ASN A 57 -2.85 0.48 -8.37
C ASN A 57 -4.14 -0.35 -8.34
N ALA A 58 -4.99 -0.15 -7.33
CA ALA A 58 -6.26 -0.87 -7.19
C ALA A 58 -7.25 -0.52 -8.31
N PHE A 59 -7.11 0.67 -8.89
CA PHE A 59 -7.94 1.18 -9.97
C PHE A 59 -7.07 1.67 -11.12
N PRO A 60 -6.60 0.76 -12.00
CA PRO A 60 -5.80 1.14 -13.16
C PRO A 60 -6.59 1.90 -14.23
N ALA A 61 -7.93 1.94 -14.13
CA ALA A 61 -8.83 2.47 -15.15
C ALA A 61 -8.92 4.02 -15.21
N ASP A 62 -8.41 4.74 -14.21
CA ASP A 62 -8.49 6.20 -14.13
C ASP A 62 -7.34 6.96 -14.83
N GLU A 63 -6.47 6.26 -15.57
CA GLU A 63 -5.34 6.89 -16.29
C GLU A 63 -5.65 7.16 -17.78
N LYS A 64 -6.86 6.80 -18.25
CA LYS A 64 -7.35 7.10 -19.61
C LYS A 64 -8.85 7.43 -19.63
N ALA A 65 -9.25 8.52 -18.97
CA ALA A 65 -10.54 9.19 -19.21
C ALA A 65 -10.29 10.68 -19.47
#